data_AF-A0A1B8D6H6-F1
#
_entry.id   AF-A0A1B8D6H6-F1
#
_cell.length_a   1.000
_cell.length_b   1.000
_cell.length_c   1.000
_cell.angle_alpha   90.00
_cell.angle_beta   90.00
_cell.angle_gamma   90.00
#
_symmetry.space_group_name_H-M   'P 1'
#
loop_
_entity.id
_entity.type
_entity.pdbx_description
1 polymer ?
#
loop_
_entity_poly.entity_id
_entity_poly.type
_entity_poly.pdbx_seq_one_letter_code
_entity_poly.pdbx_strand_id
1 'polypeptide(L)'
;MLPSVALLSLLAAAPFTVVATPTTPTTPPKDVNPFLGKNYYANSHYSKELDQTKVAFLKKGDLLNAARVTTVQRTGTFVWVSNVAGLSGIDTAIAEARAERPGDSAGEFSSANGGLQRYKTEFVDKFAKAVSSAPDLTFAIVLEPDSLGNVITNQGIPFCATASPFNGEGIAYAISKLQFPNVSLYIDAAHGGWLGWADNLPLAAAEFSKVLKLAQTFKKGATIRGFATDVSNFNPYIANPRANYTEWSPSYDEKNYALSLAPFLQNASVPHHFIIDVGRSGLQNQREEWGDWCNVKAGYGERPTTDTGSDIVDSLVWVKPAGC
;
A
#
# COMPACT_ATOMS: atom_id res chain seq x y z
N MET A 1 -8.41 -39.66 8.03
CA MET A 1 -9.05 -38.49 7.40
C MET A 1 -9.21 -37.43 8.48
N LEU A 2 -8.24 -36.53 8.62
CA LEU A 2 -8.41 -35.34 9.45
C LEU A 2 -9.12 -34.27 8.59
N PRO A 3 -10.12 -33.55 9.10
CA PRO A 3 -10.77 -32.50 8.34
C PRO A 3 -9.76 -31.35 8.18
N SER A 4 -9.36 -31.06 6.95
CA SER A 4 -8.68 -29.81 6.60
C SER A 4 -9.61 -28.66 6.97
N VAL A 5 -9.30 -27.98 8.07
CA VAL A 5 -9.90 -26.69 8.41
C VAL A 5 -9.37 -25.69 7.39
N ALA A 6 -10.19 -25.37 6.39
CA ALA A 6 -9.90 -24.31 5.43
C ALA A 6 -9.82 -22.98 6.19
N LEU A 7 -8.60 -22.48 6.43
CA LEU A 7 -8.37 -21.10 6.84
C LEU A 7 -8.69 -20.20 5.65
N LEU A 8 -9.78 -19.44 5.77
CA LEU A 8 -10.31 -18.51 4.76
C LEU A 8 -9.77 -17.09 5.05
N SER A 9 -8.60 -16.63 4.63
CA SER A 9 -8.13 -15.26 5.01
C SER A 9 -8.79 -14.14 4.19
N LEU A 10 -9.37 -13.14 4.86
CA LEU A 10 -9.38 -11.76 4.37
C LEU A 10 -8.07 -11.17 4.89
N LEU A 11 -7.12 -10.83 4.02
CA LEU A 11 -6.09 -9.88 4.45
C LEU A 11 -6.85 -8.61 4.83
N ALA A 12 -6.67 -8.17 6.07
CA ALA A 12 -7.12 -6.88 6.55
C ALA A 12 -5.86 -6.04 6.76
N ALA A 13 -5.17 -5.77 5.66
CA ALA A 13 -3.95 -4.98 5.67
C ALA A 13 -4.28 -3.60 5.12
N ALA A 14 -4.32 -2.61 6.01
CA ALA A 14 -4.36 -1.21 5.64
C ALA A 14 -3.01 -0.57 5.98
N PRO A 15 -1.96 -0.73 5.16
CA PRO A 15 -0.74 0.03 5.35
C PRO A 15 -1.07 1.52 5.27
N PHE A 16 -0.60 2.30 6.23
CA PHE A 16 -0.75 3.75 6.19
C PHE A 16 0.56 4.43 6.53
N THR A 17 0.76 5.62 6.00
CA THR A 17 1.83 6.51 6.48
C THR A 17 1.19 7.81 6.94
N VAL A 18 1.75 8.37 8.00
CA VAL A 18 1.43 9.70 8.44
C VAL A 18 2.34 10.66 7.68
N VAL A 19 1.81 11.79 7.23
CA VAL A 19 2.61 12.84 6.62
C VAL A 19 2.35 14.11 7.41
N ALA A 20 3.38 14.60 8.10
CA ALA A 20 3.24 15.69 9.05
C ALA A 20 3.64 17.03 8.44
N THR A 21 2.79 18.03 8.63
CA THR A 21 3.05 19.46 8.49
C THR A 21 2.26 20.20 9.56
N PRO A 22 2.77 21.29 10.15
CA PRO A 22 1.93 22.16 10.97
C PRO A 22 0.89 22.82 10.06
N THR A 23 -0.37 22.39 10.13
CA THR A 23 -1.45 22.98 9.31
C THR A 23 -2.40 23.84 10.14
N THR A 24 -2.48 25.11 9.77
CA THR A 24 -3.65 25.97 9.98
C THR A 24 -4.80 25.43 9.10
N PRO A 25 -6.05 25.37 9.58
CA PRO A 25 -7.16 24.79 8.82
C PRO A 25 -7.58 25.70 7.66
N THR A 26 -7.12 25.39 6.45
CA THR A 26 -7.71 25.89 5.20
C THR A 26 -7.96 24.73 4.27
N THR A 27 -9.20 24.61 3.78
CA THR A 27 -9.64 23.59 2.84
C THR A 27 -8.82 23.68 1.54
N PRO A 28 -7.93 22.72 1.24
CA PRO A 28 -7.16 22.74 0.00
C PRO A 28 -8.08 22.50 -1.21
N PRO A 29 -7.68 22.91 -2.43
CA PRO A 29 -8.32 22.45 -3.66
C PRO A 29 -8.44 20.92 -3.69
N LYS A 30 -9.53 20.40 -4.26
CA LYS A 30 -9.91 18.98 -4.23
C LYS A 30 -8.88 18.01 -4.85
N ASP A 31 -7.90 18.51 -5.59
CA ASP A 31 -6.95 17.72 -6.38
C ASP A 31 -5.50 18.15 -6.13
N VAL A 32 -5.12 18.34 -4.87
CA VAL A 32 -3.73 18.61 -4.48
C VAL A 32 -3.05 17.30 -4.09
N ASN A 33 -1.86 17.04 -4.64
CA ASN A 33 -1.02 15.91 -4.25
C ASN A 33 -0.76 15.92 -2.73
N PRO A 34 -1.16 14.87 -2.00
CA PRO A 34 -1.14 14.88 -0.53
C PRO A 34 0.25 14.82 0.09
N PHE A 35 1.30 14.57 -0.69
CA PHE A 35 2.69 14.50 -0.24
C PHE A 35 3.46 15.82 -0.44
N LEU A 36 2.99 16.72 -1.30
CA LEU A 36 3.71 17.97 -1.60
C LEU A 36 3.89 18.83 -0.35
N GLY A 37 5.13 19.23 -0.09
CA GLY A 37 5.50 20.11 1.02
C GLY A 37 5.43 19.44 2.40
N LYS A 38 5.32 18.11 2.47
CA LYS A 38 5.19 17.38 3.72
C LYS A 38 6.33 16.39 3.95
N ASN A 39 6.56 16.04 5.22
CA ASN A 39 7.57 15.06 5.61
C ASN A 39 6.95 13.66 5.72
N TYR A 40 7.59 12.66 5.10
CA TYR A 40 7.21 11.26 5.26
C TYR A 40 7.53 10.78 6.69
N TYR A 41 6.57 10.13 7.35
CA TYR A 41 6.78 9.59 8.68
C TYR A 41 7.78 8.43 8.69
N ALA A 42 8.90 8.61 9.39
CA ALA A 42 9.87 7.55 9.67
C ALA A 42 9.27 6.58 10.69
N ASN A 43 8.88 5.40 10.23
CA ASN A 43 8.30 4.35 11.06
C ASN A 43 9.32 3.92 12.13
N SER A 44 9.06 4.31 13.37
CA SER A 44 9.91 4.05 14.54
C SER A 44 10.10 2.54 14.80
N HIS A 45 9.06 1.73 14.56
CA HIS A 45 9.10 0.28 14.76
C HIS A 45 10.13 -0.34 13.83
N TYR A 46 9.97 -0.09 12.53
CA TYR A 46 10.90 -0.54 11.52
C TYR A 46 12.32 0.00 11.75
N SER A 47 12.42 1.26 12.17
CA SER A 47 13.70 1.87 12.52
C SER A 47 14.40 1.11 13.65
N LYS A 48 13.66 0.65 14.66
CA LYS A 48 14.19 -0.14 15.76
C LYS A 48 14.61 -1.56 15.32
N GLU A 49 13.86 -2.20 14.42
CA GLU A 49 14.26 -3.50 13.86
C GLU A 49 15.64 -3.43 13.17
N LEU A 50 15.94 -2.30 12.52
CA LEU A 50 17.23 -2.06 11.86
C LEU A 50 18.41 -1.88 12.83
N ASP A 51 18.19 -1.71 14.14
CA ASP A 51 19.29 -1.64 15.11
C ASP A 51 20.12 -2.91 15.11
N GLN A 52 19.50 -4.08 14.95
CA GLN A 52 20.21 -5.35 14.82
C GLN A 52 21.14 -5.34 13.59
N THR A 53 20.65 -4.82 12.46
CA THR A 53 21.43 -4.70 11.22
C THR A 53 22.60 -3.73 11.39
N LYS A 54 22.37 -2.59 12.04
CA LYS A 54 23.43 -1.62 12.36
C LYS A 54 24.52 -2.24 13.25
N VAL A 55 24.13 -2.93 14.32
CA VAL A 55 25.05 -3.63 15.21
C VAL A 55 25.85 -4.70 14.44
N ALA A 56 25.21 -5.42 13.50
CA ALA A 56 25.90 -6.42 12.69
C ALA A 56 27.00 -5.81 11.80
N PHE A 57 26.77 -4.65 11.19
CA PHE A 57 27.80 -3.93 10.43
C PHE A 57 28.93 -3.41 11.33
N LEU A 58 28.59 -2.83 12.48
CA LEU A 58 29.59 -2.34 13.45
C LEU A 58 30.51 -3.46 13.96
N LYS A 59 29.96 -4.65 14.25
CA LYS A 59 30.76 -5.84 14.65
C LYS A 59 31.77 -6.27 13.58
N LYS A 60 31.50 -5.97 12.30
CA LYS A 60 32.40 -6.25 11.17
C LYS A 60 33.39 -5.10 10.88
N GLY A 61 33.35 -4.01 11.65
CA GLY A 61 34.12 -2.79 11.36
C GLY A 61 33.60 -2.00 10.16
N ASP A 62 32.41 -2.31 9.64
CA ASP A 62 31.81 -1.67 8.47
C ASP A 62 31.04 -0.41 8.87
N LEU A 63 31.79 0.65 9.15
CA LEU A 63 31.23 1.93 9.61
C LEU A 63 30.35 2.60 8.55
N LEU A 64 30.67 2.42 7.27
CA LEU A 64 29.92 3.02 6.17
C LEU A 64 28.51 2.43 6.08
N ASN A 65 28.39 1.10 6.08
CA ASN A 65 27.06 0.49 6.01
C ASN A 65 26.28 0.66 7.32
N ALA A 66 26.94 0.69 8.48
CA ALA A 66 26.28 1.08 9.73
C ALA A 66 25.70 2.51 9.69
N ALA A 67 26.41 3.46 9.07
CA ALA A 67 25.91 4.81 8.85
C ALA A 67 24.75 4.83 7.84
N ARG A 68 24.84 4.05 6.75
CA ARG A 68 23.73 3.90 5.78
C ARG A 68 22.47 3.33 6.42
N VAL A 69 22.58 2.38 7.35
CA VAL A 69 21.43 1.90 8.13
C VAL A 69 20.77 3.05 8.90
N THR A 70 21.55 3.97 9.47
CA THR A 70 20.99 5.15 10.16
C THR A 70 20.23 6.07 9.20
N THR A 71 20.62 6.13 7.93
CA THR A 71 19.82 6.82 6.90
C THR A 71 18.49 6.11 6.66
N VAL A 72 18.49 4.77 6.53
CA VAL A 72 17.26 3.98 6.35
C VAL A 72 16.32 4.14 7.55
N GLN A 73 16.84 4.16 8.78
CA GLN A 73 16.08 4.43 10.01
C GLN A 73 15.42 5.82 10.05
N ARG A 74 15.78 6.74 9.15
CA ARG A 74 15.19 8.09 9.05
C ARG A 74 14.37 8.29 7.79
N THR A 75 14.31 7.29 6.92
CA THR A 75 13.50 7.32 5.70
C THR A 75 12.08 6.93 6.04
N GLY A 76 11.11 7.68 5.51
CA GLY A 76 9.70 7.39 5.74
C GLY A 76 9.28 6.05 5.13
N THR A 77 8.51 5.27 5.89
CA THR A 77 7.90 4.01 5.43
C THR A 77 6.46 3.91 5.92
N PHE A 78 5.68 3.01 5.32
CA PHE A 78 4.32 2.74 5.79
C PHE A 78 4.35 1.87 7.06
N VAL A 79 3.37 2.11 7.94
CA VAL A 79 3.02 1.30 9.11
C VAL A 79 1.95 0.31 8.67
N TRP A 80 2.20 -0.98 8.87
CA TRP A 80 1.28 -2.05 8.48
C TRP A 80 0.36 -2.44 9.63
N VAL A 81 -0.95 -2.17 9.45
CA VAL A 81 -2.00 -2.63 10.34
C VAL A 81 -2.68 -3.83 9.70
N SER A 82 -2.22 -5.02 10.03
CA SER A 82 -2.70 -6.25 9.37
C SER A 82 -3.88 -6.93 10.09
N ASN A 83 -4.31 -6.39 11.24
CA ASN A 83 -5.31 -6.98 12.15
C ASN A 83 -5.69 -6.05 13.30
N VAL A 84 -6.64 -6.52 14.13
CA VAL A 84 -7.11 -5.82 15.32
C VAL A 84 -6.07 -5.61 16.42
N ALA A 85 -5.13 -6.53 16.65
CA ALA A 85 -4.05 -6.28 17.62
C ALA A 85 -3.13 -5.15 17.16
N GLY A 86 -2.89 -5.04 15.85
CA GLY A 86 -2.13 -3.95 15.21
C GLY A 86 -2.80 -2.58 15.27
N LEU A 87 -4.07 -2.46 15.68
CA LEU A 87 -4.73 -1.16 15.87
C LEU A 87 -4.04 -0.29 16.93
N SER A 88 -3.42 -0.93 17.94
CA SER A 88 -2.59 -0.22 18.92
C SER A 88 -1.37 0.46 18.27
N GLY A 89 -0.86 -0.11 17.16
CA GLY A 89 0.16 0.51 16.32
C GLY A 89 -0.29 1.78 15.63
N ILE A 90 -1.59 2.02 15.42
CA ILE A 90 -2.12 3.29 14.88
C ILE A 90 -2.11 4.36 15.95
N ASP A 91 -2.65 4.04 17.13
CA ASP A 91 -2.64 4.97 18.26
C ASP A 91 -1.18 5.35 18.60
N THR A 92 -0.28 4.38 18.48
CA THR A 92 1.16 4.61 18.65
C THR A 92 1.72 5.45 17.50
N ALA A 93 1.49 5.12 16.22
CA ALA A 93 1.95 5.93 15.09
C ALA A 93 1.41 7.37 15.12
N ILE A 94 0.18 7.58 15.59
CA ILE A 94 -0.40 8.91 15.80
C ILE A 94 0.30 9.62 16.96
N ALA A 95 0.50 8.93 18.09
CA ALA A 95 1.23 9.48 19.22
C ALA A 95 2.69 9.77 18.86
N GLU A 96 3.31 8.96 18.01
CA GLU A 96 4.66 9.10 17.48
C GLU A 96 4.81 10.21 16.48
N ALA A 97 3.89 10.33 15.53
CA ALA A 97 3.86 11.49 14.65
C ALA A 97 3.75 12.79 15.46
N ARG A 98 3.18 12.73 16.66
CA ARG A 98 3.12 13.83 17.63
C ARG A 98 4.31 13.89 18.62
N ALA A 99 5.06 12.80 18.86
CA ALA A 99 6.01 12.67 19.98
C ALA A 99 7.29 11.80 19.74
N GLU A 100 7.52 11.30 18.53
CA GLU A 100 8.67 10.50 18.06
C GLU A 100 9.04 9.20 18.86
N ARG A 101 8.13 8.23 19.16
CA ARG A 101 8.44 7.02 20.00
C ARG A 101 7.62 5.69 19.85
N PRO A 102 8.27 4.49 19.86
CA PRO A 102 7.92 3.18 19.24
C PRO A 102 6.56 2.49 19.56
N GLY A 103 5.99 1.73 18.58
CA GLY A 103 4.83 0.79 18.69
C GLY A 103 4.97 -0.55 17.92
N ASP A 104 4.02 -1.49 18.05
CA ASP A 104 4.09 -2.93 17.60
C ASP A 104 2.88 -3.40 16.71
N SER A 105 2.99 -4.52 15.94
CA SER A 105 1.90 -5.13 15.11
C SER A 105 2.08 -6.66 14.76
N ALA A 106 1.00 -7.49 14.75
CA ALA A 106 0.88 -8.81 14.02
C ALA A 106 -0.52 -9.54 14.12
N GLY A 107 -0.99 -10.23 13.03
CA GLY A 107 -2.27 -11.01 12.90
C GLY A 107 -3.09 -10.81 11.58
N GLU A 108 -4.16 -11.61 11.30
CA GLU A 108 -5.11 -11.56 10.12
C GLU A 108 -6.60 -11.93 10.47
N PHE A 109 -7.59 -11.65 9.60
CA PHE A 109 -9.02 -12.04 9.72
C PHE A 109 -9.44 -13.15 8.74
N SER A 110 -10.50 -13.92 9.05
CA SER A 110 -11.02 -14.95 8.15
C SER A 110 -12.48 -14.75 7.72
N SER A 111 -12.87 -15.12 6.49
CA SER A 111 -14.25 -15.00 5.94
C SER A 111 -15.24 -16.03 6.51
N ALA A 112 -14.76 -17.06 7.20
CA ALA A 112 -15.60 -17.88 8.09
C ALA A 112 -16.05 -17.07 9.32
N ASN A 113 -17.09 -17.51 10.04
CA ASN A 113 -17.50 -16.94 11.34
C ASN A 113 -17.84 -15.43 11.33
N GLY A 114 -18.51 -14.94 10.28
CA GLY A 114 -18.91 -13.52 10.20
C GLY A 114 -17.74 -12.57 9.92
N GLY A 115 -16.67 -13.06 9.28
CA GLY A 115 -15.45 -12.33 8.96
C GLY A 115 -15.64 -10.93 8.43
N LEU A 116 -16.52 -10.74 7.44
CA LEU A 116 -16.80 -9.43 6.87
C LEU A 116 -17.38 -8.46 7.93
N GLN A 117 -18.30 -8.93 8.78
CA GLN A 117 -18.87 -8.07 9.81
C GLN A 117 -17.81 -7.67 10.84
N ARG A 118 -16.94 -8.61 11.23
CA ARG A 118 -15.82 -8.35 12.15
C ARG A 118 -14.79 -7.41 11.54
N TYR A 119 -14.46 -7.58 10.26
CA TYR A 119 -13.63 -6.64 9.51
C TYR A 119 -14.22 -5.23 9.56
N LYS A 120 -15.52 -5.09 9.30
CA LYS A 120 -16.20 -3.78 9.36
C LYS A 120 -16.15 -3.16 10.76
N THR A 121 -16.56 -3.90 11.80
CA THR A 121 -16.81 -3.34 13.14
C THR A 121 -15.63 -3.42 14.09
N GLU A 122 -14.84 -4.48 14.02
CA GLU A 122 -13.69 -4.67 14.90
C GLU A 122 -12.44 -4.01 14.34
N PHE A 123 -12.30 -3.89 13.01
CA PHE A 123 -11.13 -3.30 12.35
C PHE A 123 -11.41 -1.92 11.75
N VAL A 124 -12.19 -1.83 10.66
CA VAL A 124 -12.39 -0.56 9.90
C VAL A 124 -12.95 0.55 10.79
N ASP A 125 -13.99 0.25 11.58
CA ASP A 125 -14.60 1.24 12.48
C ASP A 125 -13.60 1.80 13.51
N LYS A 126 -12.74 0.93 14.06
CA LYS A 126 -11.73 1.36 15.03
C LYS A 126 -10.58 2.11 14.38
N PHE A 127 -10.14 1.66 13.21
CA PHE A 127 -9.13 2.36 12.40
C PHE A 127 -9.62 3.76 12.04
N ALA A 128 -10.84 3.90 11.52
CA ALA A 128 -11.44 5.19 11.19
C ALA A 128 -11.58 6.10 12.42
N LYS A 129 -11.92 5.53 13.59
CA LYS A 129 -11.97 6.27 14.85
C LYS A 129 -10.58 6.82 15.22
N ALA A 130 -9.53 5.99 15.16
CA ALA A 130 -8.16 6.42 15.45
C ALA A 130 -7.72 7.55 14.52
N VAL A 131 -7.89 7.40 13.20
CA VAL A 131 -7.55 8.43 12.21
C VAL A 131 -8.32 9.74 12.45
N SER A 132 -9.62 9.66 12.74
CA SER A 132 -10.43 10.86 13.00
C SER A 132 -10.05 11.61 14.30
N SER A 133 -9.34 10.95 15.22
CA SER A 133 -8.82 11.57 16.45
C SER A 133 -7.54 12.40 16.23
N ALA A 134 -7.02 12.41 15.00
CA ALA A 134 -5.82 13.13 14.62
C ALA A 134 -6.02 14.09 13.43
N PRO A 135 -6.91 15.10 13.56
CA PRO A 135 -7.17 16.06 12.49
C PRO A 135 -5.98 16.99 12.19
N ASP A 136 -5.00 17.07 13.09
CA ASP A 136 -3.73 17.79 12.97
C ASP A 136 -2.72 17.08 12.05
N LEU A 137 -2.94 15.80 11.73
CA LEU A 137 -2.05 15.00 10.87
C LEU A 137 -2.70 14.78 9.50
N THR A 138 -1.90 14.55 8.45
CA THR A 138 -2.41 14.01 7.18
C THR A 138 -2.07 12.53 7.06
N PHE A 139 -2.97 11.74 6.46
CA PHE A 139 -2.78 10.31 6.24
C PHE A 139 -2.85 9.97 4.75
N ALA A 140 -1.89 9.19 4.29
CA ALA A 140 -1.98 8.44 3.04
C ALA A 140 -2.14 6.96 3.38
N ILE A 141 -3.21 6.34 2.90
CA ILE A 141 -3.63 5.00 3.32
C ILE A 141 -3.76 4.11 2.10
N VAL A 142 -2.99 3.02 2.08
CA VAL A 142 -3.13 1.94 1.11
C VAL A 142 -4.20 0.98 1.59
N LEU A 143 -5.14 0.63 0.72
CA LEU A 143 -6.25 -0.26 1.03
C LEU A 143 -6.01 -1.65 0.44
N GLU A 144 -5.87 -2.62 1.33
CA GLU A 144 -5.90 -4.07 1.07
C GLU A 144 -4.98 -4.55 -0.06
N PRO A 145 -3.65 -4.53 0.14
CA PRO A 145 -2.71 -5.22 -0.73
C PRO A 145 -3.11 -6.67 -1.00
N ASP A 146 -2.86 -7.14 -2.23
CA ASP A 146 -3.11 -8.53 -2.65
C ASP A 146 -4.60 -8.96 -2.58
N SER A 147 -5.52 -8.00 -2.66
CA SER A 147 -6.96 -8.28 -2.64
C SER A 147 -7.59 -8.30 -4.04
N LEU A 148 -7.72 -7.14 -4.68
CA LEU A 148 -8.45 -6.99 -5.94
C LEU A 148 -7.72 -7.63 -7.13
N GLY A 149 -6.39 -7.75 -7.09
CA GLY A 149 -5.64 -8.54 -8.07
C GLY A 149 -6.15 -9.99 -8.16
N ASN A 150 -6.38 -10.63 -7.01
CA ASN A 150 -6.96 -11.97 -6.93
C ASN A 150 -8.42 -12.01 -7.41
N VAL A 151 -9.20 -10.97 -7.14
CA VAL A 151 -10.58 -10.84 -7.64
C VAL A 151 -10.61 -10.81 -9.18
N ILE A 152 -9.61 -10.20 -9.80
CA ILE A 152 -9.54 -10.03 -11.26
C ILE A 152 -9.01 -11.31 -11.95
N THR A 153 -7.88 -11.86 -11.49
CA THR A 153 -7.18 -12.90 -12.27
C THR A 153 -7.35 -14.32 -11.74
N ASN A 154 -7.72 -14.49 -10.48
CA ASN A 154 -7.62 -15.79 -9.78
C ASN A 154 -8.98 -16.44 -9.51
N GLN A 155 -10.03 -16.09 -10.28
CA GLN A 155 -11.38 -16.66 -10.13
C GLN A 155 -11.46 -18.16 -10.43
N GLY A 156 -10.46 -18.74 -11.11
CA GLY A 156 -10.33 -20.19 -11.27
C GLY A 156 -9.97 -20.93 -9.98
N ILE A 157 -9.52 -20.21 -8.95
CA ILE A 157 -9.18 -20.77 -7.64
C ILE A 157 -10.43 -20.68 -6.75
N PRO A 158 -11.01 -21.81 -6.29
CA PRO A 158 -12.26 -21.81 -5.51
C PRO A 158 -12.22 -20.93 -4.26
N PHE A 159 -11.05 -20.85 -3.63
CA PHE A 159 -10.79 -19.97 -2.50
C PHE A 159 -11.01 -18.49 -2.87
N CYS A 160 -10.36 -18.02 -3.93
CA CYS A 160 -10.46 -16.63 -4.39
C CYS A 160 -11.88 -16.31 -4.87
N ALA A 161 -12.51 -17.22 -5.63
CA ALA A 161 -13.88 -17.04 -6.10
C ALA A 161 -14.89 -16.86 -4.95
N THR A 162 -14.69 -17.61 -3.84
CA THR A 162 -15.54 -17.50 -2.65
C THR A 162 -15.27 -16.21 -1.88
N ALA A 163 -14.03 -15.74 -1.85
CA ALA A 163 -13.63 -14.51 -1.16
C ALA A 163 -14.00 -13.22 -1.92
N SER A 164 -14.08 -13.26 -3.25
CA SER A 164 -14.28 -12.08 -4.11
C SER A 164 -15.40 -11.14 -3.68
N PRO A 165 -16.64 -11.61 -3.36
CA PRO A 165 -17.72 -10.71 -2.96
C PRO A 165 -17.39 -9.97 -1.65
N PHE A 166 -16.73 -10.64 -0.71
CA PHE A 166 -16.37 -10.07 0.59
C PHE A 166 -15.24 -9.05 0.49
N ASN A 167 -14.25 -9.30 -0.38
CA ASN A 167 -13.13 -8.37 -0.59
C ASN A 167 -13.62 -7.04 -1.16
N GLY A 168 -14.43 -7.07 -2.22
CA GLY A 168 -14.99 -5.85 -2.82
C GLY A 168 -15.87 -5.06 -1.85
N GLU A 169 -16.70 -5.75 -1.06
CA GLU A 169 -17.56 -5.11 -0.06
C GLU A 169 -16.79 -4.54 1.13
N GLY A 170 -15.76 -5.25 1.61
CA GLY A 170 -14.87 -4.79 2.68
C GLY A 170 -14.16 -3.49 2.32
N ILE A 171 -13.52 -3.47 1.14
CA ILE A 171 -12.82 -2.29 0.63
C ILE A 171 -13.80 -1.13 0.43
N ALA A 172 -14.97 -1.39 -0.15
CA ALA A 172 -16.01 -0.37 -0.31
C ALA A 172 -16.46 0.22 1.04
N TYR A 173 -16.58 -0.62 2.07
CA TYR A 173 -16.90 -0.17 3.43
C TYR A 173 -15.77 0.69 4.00
N ALA A 174 -14.50 0.25 3.90
CA ALA A 174 -13.34 1.02 4.34
C ALA A 174 -13.28 2.41 3.69
N ILE A 175 -13.46 2.48 2.36
CA ILE A 175 -13.54 3.75 1.62
C ILE A 175 -14.63 4.63 2.21
N SER A 176 -15.84 4.10 2.45
CA SER A 176 -16.97 4.90 2.97
C SER A 176 -16.70 5.48 4.37
N LYS A 177 -15.95 4.76 5.22
CA LYS A 177 -15.69 5.15 6.61
C LYS A 177 -14.52 6.12 6.75
N LEU A 178 -13.56 6.10 5.81
CA LEU A 178 -12.33 6.89 5.85
C LEU A 178 -12.40 8.21 5.07
N GLN A 179 -13.60 8.70 4.76
CA GLN A 179 -13.81 9.99 4.09
C GLN A 179 -13.62 11.16 5.08
N PHE A 180 -12.37 11.51 5.36
CA PHE A 180 -11.96 12.66 6.19
C PHE A 180 -11.14 13.67 5.36
N PRO A 181 -11.20 14.99 5.67
CA PRO A 181 -10.48 16.01 4.89
C PRO A 181 -8.95 15.85 4.86
N ASN A 182 -8.39 15.20 5.87
CA ASN A 182 -6.96 14.96 6.06
C ASN A 182 -6.55 13.54 5.68
N VAL A 183 -7.37 12.81 4.90
CA VAL A 183 -7.09 11.42 4.49
C VAL A 183 -7.13 11.29 2.98
N SER A 184 -6.08 10.70 2.42
CA SER A 184 -6.00 10.30 1.01
C SER A 184 -5.91 8.79 0.91
N LEU A 185 -6.86 8.19 0.20
CA LEU A 185 -6.97 6.73 0.04
C LEU A 185 -6.40 6.29 -1.29
N TYR A 186 -5.58 5.24 -1.27
CA TYR A 186 -5.03 4.58 -2.43
C TYR A 186 -5.43 3.10 -2.39
N ILE A 187 -6.19 2.63 -3.38
CA ILE A 187 -6.52 1.20 -3.45
C ILE A 187 -5.29 0.45 -3.99
N ASP A 188 -4.93 -0.69 -3.41
CA ASP A 188 -3.88 -1.52 -4.01
C ASP A 188 -4.29 -1.99 -5.42
N ALA A 189 -3.41 -1.78 -6.38
CA ALA A 189 -3.58 -2.19 -7.77
C ALA A 189 -2.48 -3.18 -8.19
N ALA A 190 -2.01 -4.03 -7.27
CA ALA A 190 -0.95 -5.00 -7.51
C ALA A 190 0.29 -4.34 -8.17
N HIS A 191 0.73 -4.84 -9.32
CA HIS A 191 1.91 -4.33 -10.02
C HIS A 191 1.86 -4.65 -11.52
N GLY A 192 2.79 -4.07 -12.31
CA GLY A 192 2.81 -4.18 -13.77
C GLY A 192 2.89 -5.62 -14.31
N GLY A 193 3.53 -6.53 -13.57
CA GLY A 193 3.63 -7.95 -13.89
C GLY A 193 2.37 -8.78 -13.61
N TRP A 194 1.37 -8.17 -12.98
CA TRP A 194 0.11 -8.84 -12.62
C TRP A 194 -1.07 -8.22 -13.36
N LEU A 195 -1.44 -6.98 -13.03
CA LEU A 195 -2.58 -6.30 -13.64
C LEU A 195 -2.19 -5.41 -14.82
N GLY A 196 -0.89 -5.27 -15.09
CA GLY A 196 -0.37 -4.45 -16.17
C GLY A 196 -0.32 -5.12 -17.56
N TRP A 197 -0.67 -6.40 -17.65
CA TRP A 197 -0.88 -7.06 -18.95
C TRP A 197 -2.04 -6.42 -19.70
N ALA A 198 -1.92 -6.28 -21.03
CA ALA A 198 -2.86 -5.51 -21.86
C ALA A 198 -4.33 -5.93 -21.66
N ASP A 199 -4.60 -7.24 -21.56
CA ASP A 199 -5.95 -7.79 -21.37
C ASP A 199 -6.49 -7.57 -19.95
N ASN A 200 -5.61 -7.37 -18.95
CA ASN A 200 -6.00 -7.15 -17.56
C ASN A 200 -6.33 -5.69 -17.25
N LEU A 201 -5.78 -4.72 -18.01
CA LEU A 201 -6.01 -3.28 -17.80
C LEU A 201 -7.51 -2.89 -17.80
N PRO A 202 -8.33 -3.27 -18.81
CA PRO A 202 -9.76 -2.94 -18.78
C PRO A 202 -10.52 -3.66 -17.67
N LEU A 203 -10.13 -4.89 -17.32
CA LEU A 203 -10.74 -5.67 -16.24
C LEU A 203 -10.47 -5.03 -14.87
N ALA A 204 -9.24 -4.58 -14.64
CA ALA A 204 -8.84 -3.87 -13.44
C ALA A 204 -9.65 -2.59 -13.25
N ALA A 205 -9.71 -1.74 -14.28
CA ALA A 205 -10.49 -0.49 -14.21
C ALA A 205 -11.98 -0.74 -13.95
N ALA A 206 -12.56 -1.81 -14.52
CA ALA A 206 -13.95 -2.18 -14.29
C ALA A 206 -14.20 -2.60 -12.83
N GLU A 207 -13.34 -3.44 -12.25
CA GLU A 207 -13.48 -3.88 -10.86
C GLU A 207 -13.26 -2.71 -9.87
N PHE A 208 -12.28 -1.85 -10.11
CA PHE A 208 -12.09 -0.65 -9.28
C PHE A 208 -13.29 0.30 -9.33
N SER A 209 -13.87 0.52 -10.52
CA SER A 209 -15.10 1.31 -10.69
C SER A 209 -16.28 0.70 -9.93
N LYS A 210 -16.42 -0.63 -9.96
CA LYS A 210 -17.46 -1.36 -9.22
C LYS A 210 -17.32 -1.19 -7.71
N VAL A 211 -16.11 -1.35 -7.16
CA VAL A 211 -15.83 -1.14 -5.73
C VAL A 211 -16.12 0.30 -5.31
N LEU A 212 -15.68 1.29 -6.10
CA LEU A 212 -15.93 2.70 -5.79
C LEU A 212 -17.43 3.04 -5.84
N LYS A 213 -18.16 2.53 -6.84
CA LYS A 213 -19.63 2.69 -6.91
C LYS A 213 -20.32 2.06 -5.71
N LEU A 214 -19.88 0.89 -5.25
CA LEU A 214 -20.39 0.26 -4.05
C LEU A 214 -20.16 1.13 -2.80
N ALA A 215 -18.94 1.68 -2.64
CA ALA A 215 -18.63 2.60 -1.54
C ALA A 215 -19.55 3.84 -1.54
N GLN A 216 -19.91 4.33 -2.72
CA GLN A 216 -20.82 5.46 -2.88
C GLN A 216 -22.27 5.14 -2.50
N THR A 217 -22.67 3.86 -2.51
CA THR A 217 -23.96 3.43 -1.95
C THR A 217 -23.96 3.47 -0.42
N PHE A 218 -22.81 3.22 0.22
CA PHE A 218 -22.65 3.32 1.67
C PHE A 218 -22.50 4.77 2.15
N LYS A 219 -21.79 5.61 1.39
CA LYS A 219 -21.64 7.04 1.68
C LYS A 219 -21.62 7.85 0.37
N LYS A 220 -22.66 8.67 0.17
CA LYS A 220 -22.74 9.55 -1.00
C LYS A 220 -21.49 10.42 -1.12
N GLY A 221 -20.88 10.41 -2.30
CA GLY A 221 -19.66 11.18 -2.58
C GLY A 221 -18.38 10.56 -2.04
N ALA A 222 -18.41 9.31 -1.54
CA ALA A 222 -17.20 8.58 -1.21
C ALA A 222 -16.26 8.51 -2.43
N THR A 223 -14.99 8.81 -2.20
CA THR A 223 -13.95 8.85 -3.23
C THR A 223 -12.63 8.31 -2.70
N ILE A 224 -11.70 8.09 -3.61
CA ILE A 224 -10.29 7.81 -3.33
C ILE A 224 -9.44 8.91 -3.96
N ARG A 225 -8.14 8.94 -3.63
CA ARG A 225 -7.14 9.72 -4.36
C ARG A 225 -6.68 8.97 -5.60
N GLY A 226 -6.45 7.67 -5.48
CA GLY A 226 -5.97 6.85 -6.59
C GLY A 226 -5.58 5.43 -6.17
N PHE A 227 -4.44 4.96 -6.66
CA PHE A 227 -3.98 3.58 -6.51
C PHE A 227 -2.55 3.47 -5.96
N ALA A 228 -2.26 2.38 -5.28
CA ALA A 228 -0.90 2.01 -4.89
C ALA A 228 -0.44 0.84 -5.76
N THR A 229 0.77 0.90 -6.31
CA THR A 229 1.35 -0.20 -7.09
C THR A 229 2.70 -0.63 -6.56
N ASP A 230 3.10 -1.85 -6.92
CA ASP A 230 4.34 -2.54 -6.54
C ASP A 230 4.49 -2.81 -5.05
N VAL A 231 3.40 -2.68 -4.27
CA VAL A 231 3.41 -2.92 -2.83
C VAL A 231 3.99 -4.31 -2.54
N SER A 232 5.09 -4.36 -1.79
CA SER A 232 5.79 -5.62 -1.49
C SER A 232 6.25 -6.41 -2.73
N ASN A 233 6.57 -5.74 -3.83
CA ASN A 233 7.21 -6.34 -5.00
C ASN A 233 8.61 -5.71 -5.22
N PHE A 234 9.13 -5.76 -6.46
CA PHE A 234 10.50 -5.38 -6.82
C PHE A 234 10.60 -4.73 -8.21
N ASN A 235 9.48 -4.35 -8.83
CA ASN A 235 9.56 -3.74 -10.15
C ASN A 235 10.23 -2.37 -10.02
N PRO A 236 11.10 -2.00 -10.98
CA PRO A 236 11.63 -0.65 -10.99
C PRO A 236 10.54 0.36 -11.32
N TYR A 237 10.71 1.60 -10.85
CA TYR A 237 9.88 2.71 -11.33
C TYR A 237 10.13 2.97 -12.83
N ILE A 238 11.40 3.05 -13.22
CA ILE A 238 11.86 3.12 -14.61
C ILE A 238 12.87 1.99 -14.83
N ALA A 239 12.56 1.06 -15.72
CA ALA A 239 13.46 -0.07 -15.99
C ALA A 239 14.68 0.35 -16.81
N ASN A 240 15.88 -0.06 -16.38
CA ASN A 240 17.10 0.13 -17.14
C ASN A 240 18.19 -0.90 -16.76
N PRO A 241 18.44 -1.93 -17.59
CA PRO A 241 17.68 -2.32 -18.78
C PRO A 241 16.36 -3.01 -18.41
N ARG A 242 15.41 -3.03 -19.37
CA ARG A 242 14.17 -3.82 -19.26
C ARG A 242 14.49 -5.31 -19.05
N ALA A 243 13.85 -5.93 -18.06
CA ALA A 243 13.95 -7.36 -17.81
C ALA A 243 13.32 -8.19 -18.94
N ASN A 244 13.98 -9.28 -19.34
CA ASN A 244 13.48 -10.15 -20.40
C ASN A 244 12.13 -10.79 -20.08
N TYR A 245 11.87 -11.18 -18.82
CA TYR A 245 10.60 -11.78 -18.40
C TYR A 245 9.39 -10.83 -18.51
N THR A 246 9.62 -9.55 -18.84
CA THR A 246 8.55 -8.57 -19.07
C THR A 246 8.13 -8.48 -20.53
N GLU A 247 8.66 -9.35 -21.40
CA GLU A 247 8.37 -9.36 -22.84
C GLU A 247 6.86 -9.27 -23.10
N TRP A 248 6.47 -8.52 -24.14
CA TRP A 248 5.09 -8.25 -24.55
C TRP A 248 4.24 -7.42 -23.59
N SER A 249 4.62 -7.26 -22.33
CA SER A 249 3.89 -6.38 -21.41
C SER A 249 4.08 -4.91 -21.80
N PRO A 250 3.00 -4.11 -21.90
CA PRO A 250 3.12 -2.66 -21.99
C PRO A 250 3.56 -2.04 -20.66
N SER A 251 3.45 -2.79 -19.56
CA SER A 251 3.66 -2.35 -18.18
C SER A 251 4.92 -2.98 -17.57
N TYR A 252 6.04 -2.94 -18.31
CA TYR A 252 7.30 -3.60 -17.94
C TYR A 252 8.05 -2.94 -16.77
N ASP A 253 7.63 -1.74 -16.39
CA ASP A 253 7.99 -1.06 -15.15
C ASP A 253 6.76 -0.31 -14.62
N GLU A 254 6.86 0.22 -13.40
CA GLU A 254 5.69 0.78 -12.72
C GLU A 254 5.27 2.15 -13.26
N LYS A 255 6.20 2.92 -13.85
CA LYS A 255 5.83 4.15 -14.56
C LYS A 255 4.96 3.82 -15.77
N ASN A 256 5.39 2.85 -16.59
CA ASN A 256 4.60 2.40 -17.73
C ASN A 256 3.30 1.73 -17.30
N TYR A 257 3.27 1.02 -16.17
CA TYR A 257 2.03 0.47 -15.63
C TYR A 257 1.00 1.55 -15.29
N ALA A 258 1.40 2.56 -14.50
CA ALA A 258 0.53 3.68 -14.15
C ALA A 258 -0.02 4.40 -15.41
N LEU A 259 0.85 4.66 -16.38
CA LEU A 259 0.48 5.29 -17.66
C LEU A 259 -0.44 4.40 -18.52
N SER A 260 -0.27 3.08 -18.47
CA SER A 260 -1.10 2.14 -19.23
C SER A 260 -2.48 1.96 -18.62
N LEU A 261 -2.59 2.01 -17.29
CA LEU A 261 -3.86 1.84 -16.57
C LEU A 261 -4.71 3.13 -16.54
N ALA A 262 -4.07 4.30 -16.45
CA ALA A 262 -4.76 5.59 -16.28
C ALA A 262 -5.88 5.86 -17.31
N PRO A 263 -5.72 5.61 -18.63
CA PRO A 263 -6.79 5.83 -19.62
C PRO A 263 -8.06 5.01 -19.34
N PHE A 264 -7.90 3.76 -18.88
CA PHE A 264 -9.03 2.89 -18.54
C PHE A 264 -9.75 3.37 -17.29
N LEU A 265 -8.99 3.83 -16.28
CA LEU A 265 -9.55 4.41 -15.05
C LEU A 265 -10.34 5.70 -15.35
N GLN A 266 -9.76 6.57 -16.18
CA GLN A 266 -10.41 7.81 -16.62
C GLN A 266 -11.72 7.51 -17.36
N ASN A 267 -11.71 6.55 -18.30
CA ASN A 267 -12.93 6.13 -19.02
C ASN A 267 -13.97 5.51 -18.07
N ALA A 268 -13.53 4.82 -17.02
CA ALA A 268 -14.39 4.27 -15.98
C ALA A 268 -14.86 5.31 -14.93
N SER A 269 -14.48 6.59 -15.11
CA SER A 269 -14.76 7.71 -14.19
C SER A 269 -14.24 7.48 -12.76
N VAL A 270 -13.05 6.90 -12.65
CA VAL A 270 -12.35 6.63 -11.38
C VAL A 270 -11.13 7.57 -11.26
N PRO A 271 -10.80 8.09 -10.07
CA PRO A 271 -9.54 8.81 -9.84
C PRO A 271 -8.33 7.99 -10.30
N HIS A 272 -7.29 8.63 -10.84
CA HIS A 272 -6.20 7.94 -11.53
C HIS A 272 -4.82 8.49 -11.14
N HIS A 273 -4.67 8.87 -9.87
CA HIS A 273 -3.35 9.13 -9.29
C HIS A 273 -2.74 7.84 -8.73
N PHE A 274 -1.42 7.84 -8.54
CA PHE A 274 -0.66 6.68 -8.13
C PHE A 274 0.36 7.03 -7.05
N ILE A 275 0.56 6.11 -6.11
CA ILE A 275 1.81 5.99 -5.36
C ILE A 275 2.46 4.66 -5.70
N ILE A 276 3.78 4.63 -5.74
CA ILE A 276 4.53 3.45 -6.22
C ILE A 276 5.54 3.04 -5.15
N ASP A 277 5.42 1.81 -4.67
CA ASP A 277 6.42 1.23 -3.77
C ASP A 277 7.73 0.99 -4.53
N VAL A 278 8.83 1.53 -4.01
CA VAL A 278 10.17 1.33 -4.56
C VAL A 278 11.15 0.88 -3.49
N GLY A 279 10.64 0.46 -2.32
CA GLY A 279 11.45 0.13 -1.14
C GLY A 279 12.46 -0.98 -1.36
N ARG A 280 12.23 -1.86 -2.35
CA ARG A 280 13.10 -3.00 -2.68
C ARG A 280 13.49 -3.06 -4.16
N SER A 281 13.29 -1.97 -4.90
CA SER A 281 13.45 -1.94 -6.36
C SER A 281 14.80 -1.39 -6.83
N GLY A 282 15.78 -1.26 -5.93
CA GLY A 282 17.09 -0.68 -6.25
C GLY A 282 18.06 -1.61 -6.96
N LEU A 283 17.82 -2.92 -6.92
CA LEU A 283 18.58 -3.92 -7.65
C LEU A 283 17.67 -4.63 -8.65
N GLN A 284 17.75 -4.21 -9.91
CA GLN A 284 16.90 -4.73 -10.98
C GLN A 284 17.38 -6.10 -11.49
N ASN A 285 16.51 -6.81 -12.21
CA ASN A 285 16.84 -8.04 -12.94
C ASN A 285 17.39 -9.17 -12.05
N GLN A 286 16.86 -9.30 -10.83
CA GLN A 286 17.26 -10.33 -9.86
C GLN A 286 16.30 -11.53 -9.80
N ARG A 287 15.30 -11.57 -10.68
CA ARG A 287 14.30 -12.63 -10.76
C ARG A 287 14.50 -13.46 -12.02
N GLU A 288 14.18 -14.75 -11.93
CA GLU A 288 14.11 -15.62 -13.10
C GLU A 288 12.75 -15.44 -13.79
N GLU A 289 11.67 -15.41 -12.99
CA GLU A 289 10.31 -15.18 -13.46
C GLU A 289 9.68 -13.94 -12.79
N TRP A 290 8.75 -13.28 -13.49
CA TRP A 290 8.11 -12.08 -12.93
C TRP A 290 7.26 -12.39 -11.68
N GLY A 291 6.75 -13.62 -11.60
CA GLY A 291 6.00 -14.13 -10.45
C GLY A 291 6.85 -14.43 -9.22
N ASP A 292 8.18 -14.34 -9.28
CA ASP A 292 9.04 -14.51 -8.10
C ASP A 292 8.91 -13.29 -7.17
N TRP A 293 8.27 -13.47 -6.02
CA TRP A 293 8.01 -12.39 -5.05
C TRP A 293 8.59 -12.65 -3.66
N CYS A 294 8.90 -13.89 -3.32
CA CYS A 294 9.32 -14.25 -1.96
C CYS A 294 10.84 -14.09 -1.82
N ASN A 295 11.26 -13.12 -1.00
CA ASN A 295 12.66 -12.92 -0.58
C ASN A 295 13.69 -12.89 -1.73
N VAL A 296 13.30 -12.32 -2.87
CA VAL A 296 14.20 -12.06 -4.00
C VAL A 296 15.36 -11.19 -3.52
N LYS A 297 16.58 -11.51 -4.00
CA LYS A 297 17.75 -10.67 -3.75
C LYS A 297 17.47 -9.24 -4.23
N ALA A 298 17.54 -8.28 -3.32
CA ALA A 298 17.10 -6.92 -3.60
C ALA A 298 18.03 -5.88 -2.98
N GLY A 299 17.84 -4.62 -3.37
CA GLY A 299 18.45 -3.45 -2.77
C GLY A 299 17.40 -2.37 -2.56
N TYR A 300 17.62 -1.46 -1.60
CA TYR A 300 16.77 -0.28 -1.44
C TYR A 300 16.75 0.54 -2.74
N GLY A 301 15.55 0.87 -3.21
CA GLY A 301 15.37 1.73 -4.37
C GLY A 301 15.46 3.21 -4.04
N GLU A 302 14.89 4.02 -4.95
CA GLU A 302 14.80 5.47 -4.79
C GLU A 302 14.13 5.82 -3.46
N ARG A 303 14.57 6.89 -2.80
CA ARG A 303 13.96 7.30 -1.54
C ARG A 303 12.57 7.90 -1.82
N PRO A 304 11.65 7.88 -0.85
CA PRO A 304 10.36 8.51 -1.03
C PRO A 304 10.48 9.96 -1.50
N THR A 305 9.81 10.30 -2.59
CA THR A 305 9.90 11.61 -3.25
C THR A 305 8.66 11.89 -4.10
N THR A 306 8.28 13.17 -4.18
CA THR A 306 7.27 13.68 -5.12
C THR A 306 7.87 14.08 -6.48
N ASP A 307 9.20 14.04 -6.63
CA ASP A 307 9.86 14.27 -7.91
C ASP A 307 9.84 12.98 -8.75
N THR A 308 8.67 12.69 -9.31
CA THR A 308 8.40 11.45 -10.06
C THR A 308 8.56 11.66 -11.57
N GLY A 309 8.56 12.91 -12.04
CA GLY A 309 8.49 13.22 -13.46
C GLY A 309 7.23 12.68 -14.14
N SER A 310 6.11 12.62 -13.41
CA SER A 310 4.78 12.23 -13.90
C SER A 310 3.67 12.96 -13.13
N ASP A 311 2.70 13.53 -13.85
CA ASP A 311 1.58 14.26 -13.25
C ASP A 311 0.57 13.34 -12.55
N ILE A 312 0.59 12.04 -12.86
CA ILE A 312 -0.31 11.05 -12.27
C ILE A 312 0.35 10.25 -11.14
N VAL A 313 1.66 10.34 -10.94
CA VAL A 313 2.34 9.67 -9.83
C VAL A 313 2.63 10.69 -8.74
N ASP A 314 1.82 10.65 -7.68
CA ASP A 314 1.90 11.56 -6.54
C ASP A 314 3.23 11.42 -5.80
N SER A 315 3.70 10.19 -5.60
CA SER A 315 4.94 9.93 -4.86
C SER A 315 5.50 8.54 -5.16
N LEU A 316 6.82 8.45 -5.23
CA LEU A 316 7.51 7.19 -4.91
C LEU A 316 7.53 7.03 -3.39
N VAL A 317 7.31 5.83 -2.90
CA VAL A 317 7.16 5.54 -1.47
C VAL A 317 7.81 4.22 -1.11
N TRP A 318 8.03 3.97 0.18
CA TRP A 318 8.44 2.66 0.69
C TRP A 318 7.27 2.08 1.49
N VAL A 319 6.46 1.24 0.86
CA VAL A 319 5.27 0.65 1.51
C VAL A 319 5.71 -0.55 2.33
N LYS A 320 6.32 -1.57 1.71
CA LYS A 320 6.88 -2.72 2.43
C LYS A 320 8.19 -2.33 3.14
N PRO A 321 8.26 -2.42 4.48
CA PRO A 321 9.54 -2.29 5.18
C PRO A 321 10.46 -3.45 4.78
N ALA A 322 11.64 -3.12 4.26
CA ALA A 322 12.54 -4.12 3.71
C ALA A 322 13.31 -4.86 4.81
N GLY A 323 13.34 -6.20 4.73
CA GLY A 323 13.93 -7.05 5.77
C GLY A 323 12.91 -7.71 6.69
N CYS A 324 11.63 -7.34 6.55
CA CYS A 324 10.47 -7.97 7.17
C CYS A 324 9.67 -8.78 6.14
#